data_AF-A0AAD3X7G1-F1
#
_entry.id   AF-A0AAD3X7G1-F1
#
_cell.length_a   1.000
_cell.length_b   1.000
_cell.length_c   1.000
_cell.angle_alpha   90.00
_cell.angle_beta   90.00
_cell.angle_gamma   90.00
#
_symmetry.space_group_name_H-M   'P 1'
#
loop_
_entity.id
_entity.type
_entity.pdbx_description
1 polymer ?
#
loop_
_entity_poly.entity_id
_entity_poly.type
_entity_poly.pdbx_seq_one_letter_code
_entity_poly.pdbx_strand_id
1 'polypeptide(L)'
;MTDAEQATARASLLSSTRDDVVELALVRAMGLFEEFLGDLFLLGLQGHLGAEIVASYLVGSREEATLMVGGADVAGESWYLSWLPYQAKTLVRAKRLFEHGQPFTRLAYHGADASTLRDLTIVRNRVAHDSPSARNKFRELSTARGYPSARAADFLTSIRGSDTEILLALTRLGAIANGLAEPSEIGSRAHLSPEEPFRFDAIAPPGEYECQRGSHERSSTEYSRLGNCDLCPRPSGCPHCGQVDKVPTLWNRVG
;
A
#
# COMPACT_ATOMS: atom_id res chain seq x y z
N MET A 1 -13.86 -40.50 -29.79
CA MET A 1 -14.00 -39.56 -28.66
C MET A 1 -15.45 -39.59 -28.24
N THR A 2 -15.73 -39.99 -27.00
CA THR A 2 -17.10 -40.12 -26.47
C THR A 2 -17.70 -38.76 -26.13
N ASP A 3 -19.03 -38.65 -26.04
CA ASP A 3 -19.71 -37.40 -25.66
C ASP A 3 -19.26 -36.88 -24.27
N ALA A 4 -18.91 -37.81 -23.37
CA ALA A 4 -18.36 -37.49 -22.05
C ALA A 4 -16.95 -36.86 -22.11
N GLU A 5 -16.10 -37.35 -23.01
CA GLU A 5 -14.77 -36.76 -23.27
C GLU A 5 -14.89 -35.36 -23.87
N GLN A 6 -15.84 -35.16 -24.79
CA GLN A 6 -16.11 -33.85 -25.39
C GLN A 6 -16.66 -32.85 -24.35
N ALA A 7 -17.60 -33.25 -23.51
CA ALA A 7 -18.15 -32.40 -22.45
C ALA A 7 -17.07 -32.00 -21.42
N THR A 8 -16.21 -32.94 -21.05
CA THR A 8 -15.08 -32.70 -20.13
C THR A 8 -14.06 -31.73 -20.72
N ALA A 9 -13.67 -31.93 -21.99
CA ALA A 9 -12.76 -31.02 -22.68
C ALA A 9 -13.33 -29.61 -22.79
N ARG A 10 -14.63 -29.48 -23.09
CA ARG A 10 -15.32 -28.19 -23.18
C ARG A 10 -15.40 -27.49 -21.83
N ALA A 11 -15.69 -28.21 -20.76
CA ALA A 11 -15.70 -27.67 -19.40
C ALA A 11 -14.30 -27.18 -18.97
N SER A 12 -13.26 -27.97 -19.27
CA SER A 12 -11.86 -27.61 -18.97
C SER A 12 -11.41 -26.36 -19.72
N LEU A 13 -11.80 -26.21 -20.99
CA LEU A 13 -11.47 -25.02 -21.79
C LEU A 13 -12.17 -23.78 -21.24
N LEU A 14 -13.44 -23.91 -20.84
CA LEU A 14 -14.20 -22.82 -20.23
C LEU A 14 -13.57 -22.38 -18.90
N SER A 15 -13.11 -23.31 -18.06
CA SER A 15 -12.41 -22.96 -16.81
C SER A 15 -11.07 -22.29 -17.07
N SER A 16 -10.25 -22.81 -17.99
CA SER A 16 -8.94 -22.20 -18.28
C SER A 16 -9.10 -20.80 -18.86
N THR A 17 -10.02 -20.59 -19.79
CA THR A 17 -10.29 -19.27 -20.37
C THR A 17 -10.81 -18.29 -19.32
N ARG A 18 -11.72 -18.71 -18.44
CA ARG A 18 -12.19 -17.87 -17.33
C ARG A 18 -11.03 -17.41 -16.45
N ASP A 19 -10.18 -18.35 -16.07
CA ASP A 19 -9.05 -18.07 -15.19
C ASP A 19 -8.03 -17.12 -15.84
N ASP A 20 -7.73 -17.32 -17.12
CA ASP A 20 -6.85 -16.45 -17.89
C ASP A 20 -7.41 -15.02 -17.97
N VAL A 21 -8.74 -14.87 -18.13
CA VAL A 21 -9.41 -13.56 -18.13
C VAL A 21 -9.29 -12.86 -16.77
N VAL A 22 -9.46 -13.59 -15.67
CA VAL A 22 -9.33 -13.05 -14.31
C VAL A 22 -7.89 -12.62 -14.04
N GLU A 23 -6.91 -13.45 -14.40
CA GLU A 23 -5.49 -13.16 -14.23
C GLU A 23 -5.06 -11.96 -15.11
N LEU A 24 -5.55 -11.88 -16.35
CA LEU A 24 -5.31 -10.75 -17.24
C LEU A 24 -5.91 -9.44 -16.69
N ALA A 25 -7.13 -9.49 -16.13
CA ALA A 25 -7.77 -8.32 -15.54
C ALA A 25 -6.95 -7.75 -14.39
N LEU A 26 -6.42 -8.61 -13.49
CA LEU A 26 -5.52 -8.18 -12.42
C LEU A 26 -4.24 -7.54 -12.98
N VAL A 27 -3.57 -8.20 -13.93
CA VAL A 27 -2.32 -7.70 -14.52
C VAL A 27 -2.54 -6.34 -15.17
N ARG A 28 -3.65 -6.17 -15.90
CA ARG A 28 -4.00 -4.89 -16.53
C ARG A 28 -4.27 -3.81 -15.50
N ALA A 29 -5.03 -4.10 -14.45
CA ALA A 29 -5.33 -3.14 -13.38
C ALA A 29 -4.06 -2.70 -12.65
N MET A 30 -3.15 -3.63 -12.34
CA MET A 30 -1.86 -3.30 -11.72
C MET A 30 -0.97 -2.45 -12.64
N GLY A 31 -0.97 -2.73 -13.94
CA GLY A 31 -0.24 -1.91 -14.92
C GLY A 31 -0.77 -0.47 -14.97
N LEU A 32 -2.10 -0.29 -15.04
CA LEU A 32 -2.73 1.02 -15.00
C LEU A 32 -2.46 1.77 -13.68
N PHE A 33 -2.41 1.04 -12.56
CA PHE A 33 -2.06 1.63 -11.27
C PHE A 33 -0.59 2.07 -11.22
N GLU A 34 0.35 1.30 -11.79
CA GLU A 34 1.75 1.72 -11.90
C GLU A 34 1.91 2.96 -12.80
N GLU A 35 1.20 3.01 -13.93
CA GLU A 35 1.16 4.20 -14.81
C GLU A 35 0.63 5.42 -14.05
N PHE A 36 -0.49 5.26 -13.33
CA PHE A 36 -1.06 6.30 -12.47
C PHE A 36 -0.07 6.81 -11.42
N LEU A 37 0.64 5.91 -10.73
CA LEU A 37 1.66 6.30 -9.74
C LEU A 37 2.75 7.15 -10.40
N GLY A 38 3.20 6.75 -11.59
CA GLY A 38 4.20 7.51 -12.34
C GLY A 38 3.71 8.88 -12.74
N ASP A 39 2.52 8.98 -13.32
CA ASP A 39 1.95 10.26 -13.73
C ASP A 39 1.71 11.19 -12.53
N LEU A 40 1.17 10.66 -11.43
CA LEU A 40 0.99 11.42 -10.20
C LEU A 40 2.34 11.94 -9.68
N PHE A 41 3.37 11.11 -9.64
CA PHE A 41 4.69 11.50 -9.17
C PHE A 41 5.28 12.64 -10.01
N LEU A 42 5.19 12.53 -11.34
CA LEU A 42 5.71 13.56 -12.25
C LEU A 42 4.92 14.87 -12.12
N LEU A 43 3.58 14.80 -12.01
CA LEU A 43 2.74 15.98 -11.76
C LEU A 43 3.10 16.66 -10.43
N GLY A 44 3.41 15.87 -9.40
CA GLY A 44 3.88 16.38 -8.10
C GLY A 44 5.17 17.17 -8.22
N LEU A 45 6.16 16.66 -8.96
CA LEU A 45 7.42 17.37 -9.19
C LEU A 45 7.25 18.67 -9.98
N GLN A 46 6.20 18.77 -10.77
CA GLN A 46 5.84 19.99 -11.50
C GLN A 46 4.99 20.96 -10.65
N GLY A 47 4.63 20.60 -9.42
CA GLY A 47 3.82 21.42 -8.52
C GLY A 47 2.32 21.45 -8.85
N HIS A 48 1.81 20.46 -9.58
CA HIS A 48 0.41 20.42 -10.03
C HIS A 48 -0.57 19.73 -9.06
N LEU A 49 -0.11 19.24 -7.91
CA LEU A 49 -0.94 18.44 -6.99
C LEU A 49 -1.56 19.21 -5.81
N GLY A 50 -1.33 20.52 -5.74
CA GLY A 50 -1.88 21.38 -4.68
C GLY A 50 -0.86 21.76 -3.61
N ALA A 51 -1.28 22.63 -2.69
CA ALA A 51 -0.38 23.34 -1.78
C ALA A 51 0.23 22.45 -0.67
N GLU A 52 -0.43 21.36 -0.27
CA GLU A 52 0.10 20.44 0.76
C GLU A 52 1.11 19.43 0.18
N ILE A 53 1.21 19.32 -1.15
CA ILE A 53 2.11 18.39 -1.83
C ILE A 53 3.28 19.21 -2.40
N VAL A 54 4.35 19.28 -1.62
CA VAL A 54 5.51 20.11 -1.93
C VAL A 54 6.66 19.24 -2.44
N ALA A 55 7.07 19.47 -3.68
CA ALA A 55 8.29 18.88 -4.22
C ALA A 55 9.53 19.57 -3.61
N SER A 56 10.55 18.79 -3.25
CA SER A 56 11.83 19.32 -2.76
C SER A 56 12.56 20.13 -3.84
N TYR A 57 12.33 19.76 -5.11
CA TYR A 57 12.83 20.47 -6.28
C TYR A 57 11.73 20.51 -7.34
N LEU A 58 11.27 21.70 -7.69
CA LEU A 58 10.32 21.88 -8.78
C LEU A 58 11.03 21.81 -10.13
N VAL A 59 10.38 21.17 -11.09
CA VAL A 59 10.88 21.04 -12.47
C VAL A 59 9.89 21.62 -13.46
N GLY A 60 10.38 22.17 -14.56
CA GLY A 60 9.56 22.87 -15.54
C GLY A 60 8.91 21.94 -16.57
N SER A 61 9.47 20.75 -16.79
CA SER A 61 9.00 19.82 -17.82
C SER A 61 8.88 18.38 -17.30
N ARG A 62 8.12 17.56 -18.05
CA ARG A 62 7.95 16.13 -17.74
C ARG A 62 9.26 15.37 -17.97
N GLU A 63 10.05 15.80 -18.94
CA GLU A 63 11.35 15.24 -19.28
C GLU A 63 12.34 15.45 -18.12
N GLU A 64 12.41 16.67 -17.57
CA GLU A 64 13.21 16.97 -16.38
C GLU A 64 12.75 16.16 -15.16
N ALA A 65 11.44 16.06 -14.93
CA ALA A 65 10.87 15.23 -13.87
C ALA A 65 11.30 13.76 -14.02
N THR A 66 11.24 13.22 -15.23
CA THR A 66 11.61 11.83 -15.52
C THR A 66 13.10 11.58 -15.29
N LEU A 67 13.96 12.51 -15.70
CA LEU A 67 15.40 12.44 -15.45
C LEU A 67 15.72 12.51 -13.95
N MET A 68 15.03 13.39 -13.21
CA MET A 68 15.19 13.52 -11.76
C MET A 68 14.79 12.24 -11.03
N VAL A 69 13.65 11.63 -11.40
CA VAL A 69 13.20 10.35 -10.85
C VAL A 69 14.20 9.23 -11.17
N GLY A 70 14.73 9.18 -12.39
CA GLY A 70 15.75 8.22 -12.80
C GLY A 70 17.04 8.36 -12.00
N GLY A 71 17.51 9.58 -11.76
CA GLY A 71 18.69 9.86 -10.95
C GLY A 71 18.48 9.60 -9.45
N ALA A 72 17.24 9.64 -8.96
CA ALA A 72 16.91 9.34 -7.57
C ALA A 72 16.91 7.84 -7.26
N ASP A 73 17.09 6.96 -8.25
CA ASP A 73 17.19 5.52 -8.05
C ASP A 73 18.64 5.13 -7.68
N VAL A 74 18.83 4.60 -6.47
CA VAL A 74 20.16 4.21 -5.97
C VAL A 74 20.56 2.80 -6.42
N ALA A 75 19.61 2.00 -6.93
CA ALA A 75 19.87 0.63 -7.35
C ALA A 75 20.35 0.51 -8.81
N GLY A 76 20.35 1.60 -9.58
CA GLY A 76 20.87 1.58 -10.96
C GLY A 76 20.10 0.65 -11.91
N GLU A 77 18.80 0.41 -11.69
CA GLU A 77 17.93 -0.30 -12.64
C GLU A 77 17.74 0.57 -13.90
N SER A 78 18.72 0.54 -14.79
CA SER A 78 18.99 1.58 -15.81
C SER A 78 18.17 1.51 -17.10
N TRP A 79 17.03 0.83 -17.13
CA TRP A 79 16.25 0.70 -18.38
C TRP A 79 14.73 0.91 -18.27
N TYR A 80 14.14 0.91 -17.07
CA TYR A 80 12.71 1.22 -16.89
C TYR A 80 12.42 1.69 -15.46
N LEU A 81 11.63 2.76 -15.33
CA LEU A 81 11.14 3.21 -14.04
C LEU A 81 9.98 2.32 -13.59
N SER A 82 10.19 1.60 -12.50
CA SER A 82 9.17 0.74 -11.88
C SER A 82 8.72 1.34 -10.55
N TRP A 83 7.41 1.34 -10.31
CA TRP A 83 6.78 1.96 -9.14
C TRP A 83 6.44 0.95 -8.03
N LEU A 84 6.37 -0.34 -8.38
CA LEU A 84 6.17 -1.44 -7.45
C LEU A 84 7.41 -2.34 -7.33
N PRO A 85 7.71 -2.92 -6.16
CA PRO A 85 6.94 -2.88 -4.91
C PRO A 85 6.93 -1.49 -4.25
N TYR A 86 5.75 -1.04 -3.84
CA TYR A 86 5.49 0.36 -3.42
C TYR A 86 6.49 0.87 -2.37
N GLN A 87 6.71 0.09 -1.31
CA GLN A 87 7.59 0.47 -0.20
C GLN A 87 9.06 0.55 -0.60
N ALA A 88 9.50 -0.28 -1.55
CA ALA A 88 10.90 -0.37 -1.97
C ALA A 88 11.23 0.65 -3.07
N LYS A 89 10.25 1.01 -3.90
CA LYS A 89 10.44 1.87 -5.07
C LYS A 89 9.79 3.25 -4.87
N THR A 90 8.46 3.33 -4.95
CA THR A 90 7.71 4.61 -4.86
C THR A 90 8.02 5.38 -3.59
N LEU A 91 7.94 4.73 -2.42
CA LEU A 91 8.12 5.41 -1.13
C LEU A 91 9.56 5.90 -0.92
N VAL A 92 10.56 5.18 -1.42
CA VAL A 92 11.97 5.58 -1.34
C VAL A 92 12.22 6.84 -2.17
N ARG A 93 11.67 6.89 -3.39
CA ARG A 93 11.77 8.09 -4.24
C ARG A 93 11.01 9.25 -3.62
N ALA A 94 9.81 8.99 -3.09
CA ALA A 94 8.98 10.04 -2.51
C ALA A 94 9.69 10.75 -1.35
N LYS A 95 10.28 10.00 -0.43
CA LYS A 95 11.04 10.54 0.72
C LYS A 95 12.25 11.39 0.34
N ARG A 96 12.72 11.32 -0.92
CA ARG A 96 13.87 12.09 -1.42
C ARG A 96 13.44 13.33 -2.19
N LEU A 97 12.31 13.26 -2.88
CA LEU A 97 11.91 14.25 -3.87
C LEU A 97 10.69 15.08 -3.44
N PHE A 98 10.03 14.70 -2.35
CA PHE A 98 8.91 15.43 -1.75
C PHE A 98 9.16 15.72 -0.29
N GLU A 99 8.69 16.87 0.17
CA GLU A 99 8.65 17.21 1.58
C GLU A 99 7.81 16.18 2.35
N HIS A 100 8.40 15.60 3.39
CA HIS A 100 7.84 14.49 4.16
C HIS A 100 7.38 13.27 3.33
N GLY A 101 7.78 13.17 2.05
CA GLY A 101 7.39 12.10 1.13
C GLY A 101 5.93 12.12 0.65
N GLN A 102 5.21 13.23 0.83
CA GLN A 102 3.80 13.35 0.44
C GLN A 102 3.60 13.42 -1.08
N PRO A 103 2.47 12.91 -1.64
CA PRO A 103 1.35 12.24 -0.98
C PRO A 103 1.60 10.74 -0.68
N PHE A 104 2.77 10.21 -1.08
CA PHE A 104 3.02 8.76 -1.08
C PHE A 104 3.26 8.17 0.32
N THR A 105 3.61 9.01 1.30
CA THR A 105 3.74 8.58 2.70
C THR A 105 2.40 8.39 3.40
N ARG A 106 1.27 8.87 2.86
CA ARG A 106 -0.07 8.67 3.45
C ARG A 106 -0.35 7.20 3.72
N LEU A 107 -0.07 6.32 2.75
CA LEU A 107 -0.28 4.88 2.88
C LEU A 107 0.53 4.23 4.01
N ALA A 108 1.57 4.88 4.54
CA ALA A 108 2.33 4.35 5.67
C ALA A 108 1.49 4.22 6.95
N TYR A 109 0.40 4.97 7.06
CA TYR A 109 -0.50 4.98 8.22
C TYR A 109 -1.78 4.16 7.98
N HIS A 110 -1.99 3.70 6.75
CA HIS A 110 -3.16 2.94 6.32
C HIS A 110 -2.77 1.48 6.06
N GLY A 111 -2.58 0.73 7.15
CA GLY A 111 -2.00 -0.62 7.09
C GLY A 111 -2.75 -1.61 6.20
N ALA A 112 -4.09 -1.51 6.13
CA ALA A 112 -4.91 -2.35 5.26
C ALA A 112 -4.65 -2.07 3.76
N ASP A 113 -4.54 -0.80 3.38
CA ASP A 113 -4.23 -0.41 2.00
C ASP A 113 -2.80 -0.83 1.63
N ALA A 114 -1.83 -0.58 2.52
CA ALA A 114 -0.43 -0.96 2.31
C ALA A 114 -0.23 -2.48 2.21
N SER A 115 -0.97 -3.26 3.02
CA SER A 115 -1.00 -4.72 2.95
C SER A 115 -1.63 -5.19 1.64
N THR A 116 -2.69 -4.53 1.18
CA THR A 116 -3.36 -4.90 -0.07
C THR A 116 -2.42 -4.72 -1.27
N LEU A 117 -1.69 -3.61 -1.38
CA LEU A 117 -0.71 -3.41 -2.46
C LEU A 117 0.40 -4.47 -2.45
N ARG A 118 0.84 -4.88 -1.25
CA ARG A 118 1.83 -5.94 -1.09
C ARG A 118 1.30 -7.28 -1.59
N ASP A 119 0.09 -7.64 -1.18
CA ASP A 119 -0.56 -8.89 -1.57
C ASP A 119 -0.81 -8.92 -3.08
N LEU A 120 -1.31 -7.83 -3.67
CA LEU A 120 -1.52 -7.73 -5.10
C LEU A 120 -0.23 -7.80 -5.91
N THR A 121 0.87 -7.25 -5.38
CA THR A 121 2.20 -7.42 -5.99
C THR A 121 2.62 -8.91 -5.99
N ILE A 122 2.33 -9.65 -4.91
CA ILE A 122 2.60 -11.09 -4.83
C ILE A 122 1.76 -11.86 -5.85
N VAL A 123 0.44 -11.58 -5.92
CA VAL A 123 -0.46 -12.27 -6.86
C VAL A 123 -0.10 -11.94 -8.32
N ARG A 124 0.16 -10.67 -8.65
CA ARG A 124 0.62 -10.25 -9.99
C ARG A 124 1.92 -10.95 -10.39
N ASN A 125 2.88 -11.05 -9.46
CA ASN A 125 4.14 -11.74 -9.74
C ASN A 125 3.95 -13.25 -9.93
N ARG A 126 2.98 -13.86 -9.25
CA ARG A 126 2.60 -15.26 -9.48
C ARG A 126 2.00 -15.48 -10.87
N VAL A 127 1.18 -14.55 -11.36
CA VAL A 127 0.62 -14.59 -12.72
C VAL A 127 1.74 -14.42 -13.76
N ALA A 128 2.60 -13.42 -13.58
CA ALA A 128 3.63 -13.08 -14.56
C ALA A 128 4.84 -14.03 -14.59
N HIS A 129 5.11 -14.73 -13.49
CA HIS A 129 6.34 -15.52 -13.34
C HIS A 129 6.10 -16.88 -12.68
N ASP A 130 6.68 -17.94 -13.24
CA ASP A 130 6.66 -19.30 -12.64
C ASP A 130 7.90 -19.61 -11.78
N SER A 131 8.60 -18.58 -11.31
CA SER A 131 9.81 -18.78 -10.50
C SER A 131 9.49 -19.43 -9.13
N PRO A 132 10.41 -20.21 -8.54
CA PRO A 132 10.22 -20.76 -7.20
C PRO A 132 9.88 -19.71 -6.14
N SER A 133 10.51 -18.53 -6.23
CA SER A 133 10.26 -17.40 -5.33
C SER A 133 8.82 -16.88 -5.43
N ALA A 134 8.32 -16.64 -6.66
CA ALA A 134 6.95 -16.16 -6.87
C ALA A 134 5.91 -17.19 -6.40
N ARG A 135 6.14 -18.48 -6.70
CA ARG A 135 5.27 -19.58 -6.24
C ARG A 135 5.23 -19.70 -4.71
N ASN A 136 6.37 -19.60 -4.03
CA ASN A 136 6.43 -19.72 -2.58
C ASN A 136 5.72 -18.56 -1.88
N LYS A 137 6.00 -17.32 -2.29
CA LYS A 137 5.33 -16.13 -1.73
C LYS A 137 3.81 -16.18 -1.92
N PHE A 138 3.35 -16.61 -3.10
CA PHE A 138 1.92 -16.75 -3.34
C PHE A 138 1.29 -17.86 -2.51
N ARG A 139 1.95 -19.00 -2.38
CA ARG A 139 1.48 -20.11 -1.53
C ARG A 139 1.35 -19.69 -0.07
N GLU A 140 2.33 -18.95 0.46
CA GLU A 140 2.29 -18.39 1.80
C GLU A 140 1.11 -17.44 1.97
N LEU A 141 0.91 -16.53 1.02
CA LEU A 141 -0.23 -15.60 1.01
C LEU A 141 -1.57 -16.33 0.97
N SER A 142 -1.75 -17.25 0.02
CA SER A 142 -3.01 -17.98 -0.18
C SER A 142 -3.35 -18.84 1.03
N THR A 143 -2.35 -19.46 1.66
CA THR A 143 -2.51 -20.20 2.92
C THR A 143 -2.88 -19.27 4.09
N ALA A 144 -2.18 -18.14 4.25
CA ALA A 144 -2.45 -17.18 5.31
C ALA A 144 -3.85 -16.56 5.21
N ARG A 145 -4.40 -16.45 3.99
CA ARG A 145 -5.77 -15.98 3.72
C ARG A 145 -6.84 -17.06 3.87
N GLY A 146 -6.47 -18.32 4.12
CA GLY A 146 -7.41 -19.42 4.28
C GLY A 146 -7.90 -20.05 2.98
N TYR A 147 -7.29 -19.71 1.84
CA TYR A 147 -7.64 -20.24 0.51
C TYR A 147 -6.39 -20.83 -0.19
N PRO A 148 -5.83 -21.95 0.31
CA PRO A 148 -4.65 -22.54 -0.30
C PRO A 148 -4.89 -22.86 -1.78
N SER A 149 -4.14 -22.19 -2.66
CA SER A 149 -4.20 -22.42 -4.10
C SER A 149 -2.82 -22.35 -4.74
N ALA A 150 -2.66 -23.09 -5.83
CA ALA A 150 -1.50 -23.03 -6.72
C ALA A 150 -1.66 -22.00 -7.85
N ARG A 151 -2.91 -21.62 -8.18
CA ARG A 151 -3.25 -20.71 -9.28
C ARG A 151 -3.80 -19.38 -8.74
N ALA A 152 -3.40 -18.27 -9.36
CA ALA A 152 -3.83 -16.95 -8.95
C ALA A 152 -5.33 -16.73 -9.20
N ALA A 153 -5.86 -17.22 -10.33
CA ALA A 153 -7.30 -17.15 -10.63
C ALA A 153 -8.20 -17.74 -9.53
N ASP A 154 -7.86 -18.91 -9.00
CA ASP A 154 -8.64 -19.55 -7.93
C ASP A 154 -8.66 -18.70 -6.66
N PHE A 155 -7.53 -18.09 -6.31
CA PHE A 155 -7.45 -17.15 -5.21
C PHE A 155 -8.29 -15.91 -5.46
N LEU A 156 -8.18 -15.31 -6.66
CA LEU A 156 -8.89 -14.09 -7.05
C LEU A 156 -10.41 -14.27 -7.16
N THR A 157 -10.87 -15.48 -7.45
CA THR A 157 -12.29 -15.84 -7.52
C THR A 157 -12.84 -16.38 -6.21
N SER A 158 -12.00 -16.57 -5.19
CA SER A 158 -12.46 -16.93 -3.85
C SER A 158 -13.33 -15.84 -3.24
N ILE A 159 -14.32 -16.26 -2.45
CA ILE A 159 -15.31 -15.36 -1.83
C ILE A 159 -14.89 -15.05 -0.41
N ARG A 160 -14.86 -13.76 -0.07
CA ARG A 160 -14.64 -13.28 1.30
C ARG A 160 -15.82 -12.40 1.71
N GLY A 161 -16.65 -12.92 2.61
CA GLY A 161 -17.93 -12.29 2.92
C GLY A 161 -18.91 -12.46 1.74
N SER A 162 -19.32 -11.35 1.12
CA SER A 162 -20.20 -11.34 -0.05
C SER A 162 -19.48 -11.12 -1.38
N ASP A 163 -18.21 -10.73 -1.35
CA ASP A 163 -17.48 -10.27 -2.54
C ASP A 163 -16.34 -11.22 -2.91
N THR A 164 -15.95 -11.20 -4.18
CA THR A 164 -14.75 -11.91 -4.66
C THR A 164 -13.49 -11.11 -4.33
N GLU A 165 -12.38 -11.81 -4.07
CA GLU A 165 -11.08 -11.17 -3.80
C GLU A 165 -10.65 -10.20 -4.91
N ILE A 166 -10.94 -10.50 -6.19
CA ILE A 166 -10.64 -9.57 -7.30
C ILE A 166 -11.43 -8.27 -7.21
N LEU A 167 -12.71 -8.30 -6.86
CA LEU A 167 -13.51 -7.08 -6.73
C LEU A 167 -13.02 -6.25 -5.54
N LEU A 168 -12.77 -6.89 -4.39
CA LEU A 168 -12.19 -6.23 -3.22
C LEU A 168 -10.85 -5.57 -3.55
N ALA A 169 -9.99 -6.27 -4.28
CA ALA A 169 -8.70 -5.77 -4.74
C ALA A 169 -8.82 -4.53 -5.65
N LEU A 170 -9.67 -4.60 -6.68
CA LEU A 170 -9.84 -3.51 -7.63
C LEU A 170 -10.48 -2.28 -6.99
N THR A 171 -11.50 -2.47 -6.15
CA THR A 171 -12.10 -1.38 -5.36
C THR A 171 -11.07 -0.72 -4.46
N ARG A 172 -10.23 -1.53 -3.80
CA ARG A 172 -9.16 -1.03 -2.92
C ARG A 172 -8.07 -0.28 -3.67
N LEU A 173 -7.66 -0.76 -4.86
CA LEU A 173 -6.73 -0.02 -5.74
C LEU A 173 -7.31 1.34 -6.16
N GLY A 174 -8.59 1.39 -6.51
CA GLY A 174 -9.28 2.64 -6.85
C GLY A 174 -9.31 3.62 -5.67
N ALA A 175 -9.66 3.14 -4.48
CA ALA A 175 -9.64 3.92 -3.24
C ALA A 175 -8.24 4.49 -2.94
N ILE A 176 -7.20 3.67 -3.11
CA ILE A 176 -5.81 4.10 -2.95
C ILE A 176 -5.43 5.17 -3.98
N ALA A 177 -5.78 4.98 -5.25
CA ALA A 177 -5.51 5.95 -6.30
C ALA A 177 -6.17 7.30 -5.99
N ASN A 178 -7.45 7.28 -5.61
CA ASN A 178 -8.17 8.49 -5.21
C ASN A 178 -7.50 9.15 -4.00
N GLY A 179 -7.21 8.39 -2.94
CA GLY A 179 -6.56 8.91 -1.74
C GLY A 179 -5.20 9.54 -2.00
N LEU A 180 -4.40 8.97 -2.91
CA LEU A 180 -3.10 9.54 -3.29
C LEU A 180 -3.25 10.79 -4.17
N ALA A 181 -4.28 10.86 -5.02
CA ALA A 181 -4.54 12.00 -5.90
C ALA A 181 -5.16 13.20 -5.18
N GLU A 182 -5.70 13.02 -3.97
CA GLU A 182 -6.29 14.11 -3.19
C GLU A 182 -5.26 15.20 -2.84
N PRO A 183 -5.57 16.48 -3.09
CA PRO A 183 -4.65 17.59 -2.80
C PRO A 183 -4.37 17.79 -1.31
N SER A 184 -5.23 17.26 -0.43
CA SER A 184 -5.13 17.45 1.03
C SER A 184 -5.14 16.12 1.79
N GLU A 185 -4.54 16.12 2.99
CA GLU A 185 -4.60 14.99 3.92
C GLU A 185 -6.04 14.63 4.32
N ILE A 186 -6.89 15.64 4.55
CA ILE A 186 -8.29 15.43 4.93
C ILE A 186 -9.07 14.76 3.80
N GLY A 187 -8.92 15.25 2.56
CA GLY A 187 -9.54 14.64 1.38
C GLY A 187 -9.09 13.20 1.20
N SER A 188 -7.78 12.94 1.36
CA SER A 188 -7.21 11.60 1.21
C SER A 188 -7.85 10.57 2.14
N ARG A 189 -8.05 10.94 3.42
CA ARG A 189 -8.62 10.07 4.46
C ARG A 189 -10.06 9.65 4.18
N ALA A 190 -10.81 10.39 3.35
CA ALA A 190 -12.15 10.01 2.95
C ALA A 190 -12.17 8.78 2.03
N HIS A 191 -11.06 8.48 1.35
CA HIS A 191 -10.96 7.33 0.43
C HIS A 191 -10.20 6.16 1.04
N LEU A 192 -9.16 6.44 1.83
CA LEU A 192 -8.28 5.42 2.38
C LEU A 192 -8.95 4.65 3.53
N SER A 193 -8.40 3.47 3.82
CA SER A 193 -8.79 2.69 5.01
C SER A 193 -8.56 3.50 6.30
N PRO A 194 -9.17 3.15 7.45
CA PRO A 194 -8.88 3.83 8.69
C PRO A 194 -7.37 3.82 9.02
N GLU A 195 -6.86 4.93 9.53
CA GLU A 195 -5.48 5.01 10.03
C GLU A 195 -5.29 4.07 11.22
N GLU A 196 -4.14 3.41 11.29
CA GLU A 196 -3.72 2.67 12.48
C GLU A 196 -3.28 3.65 13.59
N PRO A 197 -3.46 3.30 14.87
CA PRO A 197 -2.99 4.13 15.97
C PRO A 197 -1.48 4.39 15.89
N PHE A 198 -1.10 5.66 16.04
CA PHE A 198 0.28 6.08 16.02
C PHE A 198 0.96 5.74 17.34
N ARG A 199 2.14 5.11 17.26
CA ARG A 199 2.97 4.90 18.44
C ARG A 199 3.62 6.20 18.88
N PHE A 200 3.87 6.32 20.19
CA PHE A 200 4.58 7.45 20.81
C PHE A 200 5.90 7.86 20.12
N ASP A 201 6.61 6.90 19.52
CA ASP A 201 7.91 7.06 18.87
C ASP A 201 7.81 7.29 17.35
N ALA A 202 6.62 7.17 16.77
CA ALA A 202 6.38 7.38 15.35
C ALA A 202 6.41 8.88 14.98
N ILE A 203 6.91 9.18 13.78
CA ILE A 203 6.75 10.52 13.18
C ILE A 203 5.32 10.58 12.62
N ALA A 204 4.50 11.40 13.25
CA ALA A 204 3.09 11.53 12.90
C ALA A 204 2.88 12.80 12.04
N PRO A 205 2.02 12.76 11.00
CA PRO A 205 1.79 13.92 10.15
C PRO A 205 1.01 15.02 10.89
N PRO A 206 0.81 16.20 10.28
CA PRO A 206 0.13 17.31 10.91
C PRO A 206 -1.29 16.95 11.34
N GLY A 207 -1.69 17.39 12.53
CA GLY A 207 -3.03 17.13 13.05
C GLY A 207 -3.09 17.11 14.56
N GLU A 208 -4.30 16.98 15.08
CA GLU A 208 -4.55 16.72 16.49
C GLU A 208 -4.63 15.22 16.75
N TYR A 209 -4.17 14.80 17.92
CA TYR A 209 -4.13 13.40 18.32
C TYR A 209 -4.64 13.25 19.74
N GLU A 210 -5.41 12.20 19.98
CA GLU A 210 -5.93 11.84 21.29
C GLU A 210 -5.36 10.49 21.73
N CYS A 211 -4.96 10.41 23.00
CA CYS A 211 -4.48 9.16 23.55
C CYS A 211 -5.62 8.13 23.62
N GLN A 212 -5.35 6.90 23.16
CA GLN A 212 -6.36 5.82 23.19
C GLN A 212 -6.77 5.41 24.62
N ARG A 213 -5.94 5.72 25.63
CA ARG A 213 -6.14 5.29 27.03
C ARG A 213 -6.59 6.41 27.97
N GLY A 214 -6.07 7.63 27.76
CA GLY A 214 -6.45 8.81 28.54
C GLY A 214 -7.39 9.67 27.70
N SER A 215 -8.69 9.61 27.98
CA SER A 215 -9.78 10.21 27.20
C SER A 215 -9.78 11.74 27.09
N HIS A 216 -8.69 12.42 27.48
CA HIS A 216 -8.61 13.88 27.51
C HIS A 216 -7.24 14.45 27.11
N GLU A 217 -6.20 13.63 26.97
CA GLU A 217 -4.88 14.15 26.59
C GLU A 217 -4.77 14.27 25.08
N ARG A 218 -4.48 15.49 24.63
CA ARG A 218 -4.33 15.83 23.21
C ARG A 218 -2.92 16.31 22.91
N SER A 219 -2.41 15.93 21.75
CA SER A 219 -1.15 16.41 21.19
C SER A 219 -1.39 16.93 19.79
N SER A 220 -0.77 18.06 19.46
CA SER A 220 -0.70 18.58 18.09
C SER A 220 0.74 18.48 17.58
N THR A 221 0.92 18.26 16.29
CA THR A 221 2.25 18.10 15.68
C THR A 221 2.25 18.65 14.26
N GLU A 222 3.42 19.10 13.79
CA GLU A 222 3.71 19.50 12.41
C GLU A 222 4.83 18.58 11.88
N TYR A 223 4.57 17.28 11.74
CA TYR A 223 5.57 16.24 11.41
C TYR A 223 6.65 15.97 12.48
N SER A 224 6.22 15.68 13.71
CA SER A 224 7.08 15.34 14.83
C SER A 224 6.64 14.06 15.57
N ARG A 225 7.47 13.62 16.53
CA ARG A 225 7.11 12.50 17.41
C ARG A 225 6.06 12.95 18.42
N LEU A 226 5.05 12.11 18.61
CA LEU A 226 3.95 12.39 19.55
C LEU A 226 4.35 12.30 21.02
N GLY A 227 5.40 11.54 21.33
CA GLY A 227 5.85 11.36 22.70
C GLY A 227 4.87 10.51 23.53
N ASN A 228 5.20 10.34 24.80
CA ASN A 228 4.37 9.56 25.72
C ASN A 228 3.25 10.43 26.29
N CYS A 229 2.08 9.84 26.44
CA CYS A 229 0.98 10.41 27.21
C CYS A 229 1.36 10.40 28.69
N ASP A 230 1.13 11.50 29.39
CA ASP A 230 1.44 11.63 30.82
C ASP A 230 0.56 10.72 31.70
N LEU A 231 -0.64 10.38 31.23
CA LEU A 231 -1.56 9.46 31.91
C LEU A 231 -1.29 7.98 31.62
N CYS A 232 -0.54 7.67 30.57
CA CYS A 232 -0.14 6.29 30.28
C CYS A 232 0.93 5.84 31.29
N PRO A 233 0.83 4.62 31.85
CA PRO A 233 1.81 4.11 32.80
C PRO A 233 3.20 4.17 32.17
N ARG A 234 4.08 4.98 32.78
CA ARG A 234 5.48 5.05 32.38
C ARG A 234 6.10 3.66 32.60
N PRO A 235 7.02 3.23 31.73
CA PRO A 235 7.68 1.94 31.86
C PRO A 235 8.35 1.82 33.24
N SER A 236 7.73 1.09 34.17
CA SER A 236 8.35 0.64 35.40
C SER A 236 8.97 -0.72 35.13
N GLY A 237 10.30 -0.81 35.19
CA GLY A 237 10.99 -2.10 35.07
C GLY A 237 10.57 -3.03 36.22
N CYS A 238 10.35 -4.31 35.91
CA CYS A 238 10.22 -5.33 36.94
C CYS A 238 11.52 -5.37 37.75
N PRO A 239 11.48 -5.13 39.08
CA PRO A 239 12.68 -5.08 39.90
C PRO A 239 13.42 -6.42 40.01
N HIS A 240 12.80 -7.53 39.59
CA HIS A 240 13.37 -8.87 39.67
C HIS A 240 14.00 -9.39 38.37
N CYS A 241 13.42 -9.11 37.21
CA CYS A 241 13.91 -9.61 35.92
C CYS A 241 14.37 -8.49 34.97
N GLY A 242 14.22 -7.22 35.35
CA GLY A 242 14.55 -6.07 34.50
C GLY A 242 13.67 -5.92 33.26
N GLN A 243 12.70 -6.82 33.05
CA GLN A 243 11.74 -6.68 31.96
C GLN A 243 10.80 -5.52 32.24
N VAL A 244 10.71 -4.62 31.28
CA VAL A 244 9.76 -3.52 31.29
C VAL A 244 8.51 -4.03 30.58
N ASP A 245 7.39 -4.12 31.30
CA ASP A 245 6.07 -4.30 30.66
C ASP A 245 5.73 -3.01 29.91
N LYS A 246 6.18 -2.94 28.66
CA LYS A 246 5.95 -1.79 27.78
C LYS A 246 4.58 -1.97 27.16
N VAL A 247 3.58 -1.23 27.65
CA VAL A 247 2.48 -0.89 26.74
C VAL A 247 2.73 0.51 26.20
N PRO A 248 3.19 0.65 24.95
CA PRO A 248 3.49 1.96 24.38
C PRO A 248 2.23 2.82 24.32
N THR A 249 2.38 4.14 24.50
CA THR A 249 1.28 5.07 24.23
C THR A 249 0.89 4.95 22.76
N LEU A 250 -0.40 4.80 22.51
CA LEU A 250 -1.01 4.82 21.19
C LEU A 250 -1.92 6.05 21.08
N TRP A 251 -1.81 6.71 19.94
CA TRP A 251 -2.46 7.97 19.62
C TRP A 251 -3.36 7.80 18.40
N ASN A 252 -4.61 8.25 18.49
CA ASN A 252 -5.51 8.33 17.36
C ASN A 252 -5.57 9.76 16.87
N ARG A 253 -5.40 9.98 15.57
CA ARG A 253 -5.61 11.31 15.00
C ARG A 253 -7.10 11.69 15.09
N VAL A 254 -7.37 12.93 15.48
CA VAL A 254 -8.70 13.52 15.61
C VAL A 254 -8.88 14.59 14.53
N GLY A 255 -10.06 14.63 13.92
CA GLY A 255 -10.37 15.47 12.75
C GLY A 255 -10.17 14.70 11.46
#